data_AF-A0A7C3TAU1-F1
#
_entry.id   AF-A0A7C3TAU1-F1
#
_cell.length_a   1.000
_cell.length_b   1.000
_cell.length_c   1.000
_cell.angle_alpha   90.00
_cell.angle_beta   90.00
_cell.angle_gamma   90.00
#
_symmetry.space_group_name_H-M   'P 1'
#
loop_
_entity.id
_entity.type
_entity.pdbx_description
1 polymer ?
#
loop_
_entity_poly.entity_id
_entity_poly.type
_entity_poly.pdbx_seq_one_letter_code
_entity_poly.pdbx_strand_id
1 'polypeptide(L)'
;MTERAICLIVLLVVAGAFLIYLPRILIFRYAYVGWPIGRGLIRFGLGLAFLIGLAAIVLMAVGAYLLFGGSKTQIERGKAKAIEILNERYAKGEITREDYIRMKEDLQR
;
A
#
# COMPACT_ATOMS: atom_id res chain seq x y z
N MET A 1 -11.89 5.32 -9.89
CA MET A 1 -11.37 6.40 -9.00
C MET A 1 -10.13 5.97 -8.20
N THR A 2 -9.97 4.68 -7.90
CA THR A 2 -8.84 4.13 -7.12
C THR A 2 -7.48 4.24 -7.81
N GLU A 3 -7.40 4.04 -9.13
CA GLU A 3 -6.14 4.07 -9.88
C GLU A 3 -5.48 5.45 -9.88
N ARG A 4 -6.28 6.52 -10.02
CA ARG A 4 -5.78 7.92 -9.97
C ARG A 4 -5.29 8.29 -8.57
N ALA A 5 -5.96 7.81 -7.53
CA ALA A 5 -5.54 8.03 -6.14
C ALA A 5 -4.23 7.29 -5.83
N ILE A 6 -4.06 6.07 -6.34
CA ILE A 6 -2.83 5.29 -6.18
C ILE A 6 -1.67 5.97 -6.91
N CYS A 7 -1.87 6.40 -8.15
CA CYS A 7 -0.85 7.15 -8.88
C CYS A 7 -0.45 8.45 -8.15
N LEU A 8 -1.42 9.19 -7.59
CA LEU A 8 -1.14 10.41 -6.83
C LEU A 8 -0.34 10.14 -5.54
N ILE A 9 -0.68 9.08 -4.81
CA ILE A 9 0.02 8.70 -3.58
C ILE A 9 1.44 8.24 -3.90
N VAL A 10 1.61 7.37 -4.90
CA VAL A 10 2.93 6.91 -5.35
C VAL A 10 3.76 8.10 -5.84
N LEU A 11 3.17 9.03 -6.59
CA LEU A 11 3.85 10.21 -7.09
C LEU A 11 4.28 11.15 -5.95
N LEU A 12 3.43 11.35 -4.93
CA LEU A 12 3.79 12.14 -3.73
C LEU A 12 4.88 11.47 -2.89
N VAL A 13 4.85 10.14 -2.77
CA VAL A 13 5.89 9.36 -2.09
C VAL A 13 7.23 9.51 -2.81
N VAL A 14 7.22 9.33 -4.14
CA VAL A 14 8.42 9.44 -4.96
C VAL A 14 8.95 10.88 -4.95
N ALA A 15 8.08 11.88 -5.08
CA ALA A 15 8.46 13.29 -5.02
C ALA A 15 9.03 13.68 -3.65
N GLY A 16 8.41 13.22 -2.56
CA GLY A 16 8.89 13.43 -1.19
C GLY A 16 10.23 12.76 -0.92
N ALA A 17 10.40 11.51 -1.38
CA ALA A 17 11.69 10.83 -1.34
C ALA A 17 12.74 11.63 -2.13
N PHE A 18 12.40 12.05 -3.36
CA PHE A 18 13.31 12.84 -4.19
C PHE A 18 13.71 14.14 -3.49
N LEU A 19 12.77 14.86 -2.88
CA LEU A 19 13.02 16.09 -2.13
C LEU A 19 13.91 15.89 -0.89
N ILE A 20 13.87 14.71 -0.26
CA ILE A 20 14.71 14.37 0.89
C ILE A 20 16.10 13.90 0.45
N TYR A 21 16.19 13.14 -0.64
CA TYR A 21 17.43 12.55 -1.13
C TYR A 21 18.27 13.52 -1.99
N LEU A 22 17.67 14.35 -2.83
CA LEU A 22 18.37 15.34 -3.66
C LEU A 22 19.29 16.28 -2.88
N PRO A 23 18.80 16.99 -1.84
CA PRO A 23 19.63 17.89 -1.07
C PRO A 23 20.70 17.12 -0.30
N ARG A 24 20.41 15.89 0.16
CA ARG A 24 21.44 15.04 0.77
C ARG A 24 22.54 14.68 -0.22
N ILE A 25 22.22 14.33 -1.46
CA ILE A 25 23.20 14.03 -2.52
C ILE A 25 24.01 15.28 -2.90
N LEU A 26 23.37 16.45 -2.98
CA LEU A 26 24.03 17.71 -3.29
C LEU A 26 24.95 18.19 -2.17
N ILE A 27 24.47 18.19 -0.91
CA ILE A 27 25.28 18.53 0.27
C ILE A 27 26.46 17.57 0.39
N PHE A 28 26.27 16.30 0.07
CA PHE A 28 27.35 15.30 0.01
C PHE A 28 28.37 15.62 -1.08
N ARG A 29 27.94 16.04 -2.28
CA ARG A 29 28.86 16.47 -3.35
C ARG A 29 29.70 17.69 -2.93
N TYR A 30 29.13 18.63 -2.18
CA TYR A 30 29.87 19.78 -1.65
C TYR A 30 30.77 19.41 -0.45
N ALA A 31 30.32 18.54 0.45
CA ALA A 31 31.08 18.16 1.66
C ALA A 31 32.31 17.28 1.35
N TYR A 32 32.29 16.51 0.25
CA TYR A 32 33.41 15.64 -0.14
C TYR A 32 34.60 16.38 -0.76
N VAL A 33 34.41 17.62 -1.20
CA VAL A 33 35.48 18.42 -1.84
C VAL A 33 36.36 19.14 -0.80
N GLY A 34 35.92 19.25 0.46
CA GLY A 34 36.50 20.22 1.40
C GLY A 34 37.37 19.73 2.57
N TRP A 35 37.31 18.47 3.03
CA TRP A 35 37.99 18.10 4.28
C TRP A 35 38.60 16.68 4.31
N PRO A 36 39.94 16.53 4.44
CA PRO A 36 40.61 15.23 4.37
C PRO A 36 40.48 14.35 5.64
N ILE A 37 39.91 14.87 6.74
CA ILE A 37 39.95 14.24 8.08
C ILE A 37 38.76 13.27 8.33
N GLY A 38 37.71 13.26 7.50
CA GLY A 38 36.48 12.49 7.76
C GLY A 38 36.29 11.15 7.03
N ARG A 39 37.27 10.69 6.23
CA ARG A 39 37.04 9.61 5.23
C ARG A 39 36.72 8.21 5.80
N GLY A 40 37.04 7.93 7.07
CA GLY A 40 36.77 6.64 7.71
C GLY A 40 35.36 6.53 8.33
N LEU A 41 34.95 7.55 9.09
CA LEU A 41 33.66 7.56 9.80
C LEU A 41 32.47 7.74 8.85
N ILE A 42 32.66 8.48 7.76
CA ILE A 42 31.62 8.73 6.75
C ILE A 42 31.26 7.45 5.98
N ARG A 43 32.20 6.49 5.79
CA ARG A 43 31.90 5.21 5.12
C ARG A 43 30.97 4.32 5.95
N PHE A 44 31.13 4.31 7.26
CA PHE A 44 30.27 3.53 8.17
C PHE A 44 28.87 4.16 8.30
N GLY A 45 28.79 5.49 8.35
CA GLY A 45 27.52 6.22 8.32
C GLY A 45 26.76 6.09 6.99
N LEU A 46 27.47 5.94 5.87
CA LEU A 46 26.89 5.84 4.52
C LEU A 46 26.16 4.51 4.29
N GLY A 47 26.73 3.39 4.73
CA GLY A 47 26.09 2.08 4.60
C GLY A 47 24.81 1.98 5.43
N LEU A 48 24.84 2.52 6.65
CA LEU A 48 23.67 2.54 7.54
C LEU A 48 22.57 3.48 7.02
N ALA A 49 22.93 4.66 6.53
CA ALA A 49 21.97 5.61 5.97
C ALA A 49 21.29 5.07 4.70
N PHE A 50 22.03 4.33 3.86
CA PHE A 50 21.46 3.66 2.68
C PHE A 50 20.48 2.55 3.07
N LEU A 51 20.84 1.72 4.06
CA LEU A 51 19.96 0.66 4.57
C LEU A 51 18.70 1.21 5.23
N ILE A 52 18.82 2.24 6.07
CA ILE A 52 17.67 2.94 6.70
C ILE A 52 16.78 3.55 5.63
N GLY A 53 17.41 4.14 4.61
CA GLY A 53 16.72 4.73 3.48
C GLY A 53 15.90 3.73 2.65
N LEU A 54 16.51 2.58 2.35
CA LEU A 54 15.85 1.48 1.65
C LEU A 54 14.72 0.88 2.50
N ALA A 55 14.96 0.69 3.80
CA ALA A 55 13.96 0.18 4.73
C ALA A 55 12.72 1.10 4.82
N ALA A 56 12.93 2.42 4.80
CA ALA A 56 11.83 3.39 4.79
C ALA A 56 10.97 3.28 3.53
N ILE A 57 11.58 3.13 2.35
CA ILE A 57 10.85 2.94 1.07
C ILE A 57 10.04 1.64 1.10
N VAL A 58 10.65 0.54 1.57
CA VAL A 58 9.97 -0.76 1.68
C VAL A 58 8.79 -0.69 2.65
N LEU A 59 8.99 -0.10 3.84
CA LEU A 59 7.92 0.08 4.83
C LEU A 59 6.77 0.92 4.27
N MET A 60 7.07 1.97 3.52
CA MET A 60 6.05 2.84 2.92
C MET A 60 5.28 2.12 1.81
N ALA A 61 5.96 1.31 0.99
CA ALA A 61 5.33 0.46 -0.03
C ALA A 61 4.42 -0.62 0.60
N VAL A 62 4.89 -1.28 1.66
CA VAL A 62 4.10 -2.29 2.40
C VAL A 62 2.91 -1.64 3.11
N GLY A 63 3.11 -0.48 3.74
CA GLY A 63 2.05 0.29 4.40
C GLY A 63 0.97 0.71 3.40
N ALA A 64 1.36 1.21 2.23
CA ALA A 64 0.42 1.52 1.16
C ALA A 64 -0.29 0.25 0.66
N TYR A 65 0.43 -0.83 0.42
CA TYR A 65 -0.15 -2.09 -0.06
C TYR A 65 -1.16 -2.68 0.94
N LEU A 66 -0.90 -2.61 2.25
CA LEU A 66 -1.81 -3.11 3.28
C LEU A 66 -3.05 -2.22 3.44
N LEU A 67 -2.87 -0.90 3.48
CA LEU A 67 -3.97 0.05 3.61
C LEU A 67 -4.93 0.00 2.39
N PHE A 68 -4.40 -0.20 1.19
CA PHE A 68 -5.21 -0.27 -0.02
C PHE A 68 -5.66 -1.71 -0.39
N GLY A 69 -4.87 -2.73 -0.04
CA GLY A 69 -5.20 -4.15 -0.27
C GLY A 69 -6.27 -4.71 0.68
N GLY A 70 -6.42 -4.13 1.88
CA GLY A 70 -7.48 -4.51 2.83
C GLY A 70 -8.89 -4.17 2.36
N SER A 71 -9.05 -3.20 1.47
CA SER A 71 -10.37 -2.71 1.04
C SER A 71 -11.10 -3.64 0.06
N LYS A 72 -10.39 -4.32 -0.85
CA LYS A 72 -11.00 -5.26 -1.81
C LYS A 72 -11.33 -6.62 -1.19
N THR A 73 -10.48 -7.11 -0.27
CA THR A 73 -10.68 -8.43 0.36
C THR A 73 -11.88 -8.46 1.31
N GLN A 74 -12.20 -7.35 1.99
CA GLN A 74 -13.29 -7.34 2.97
C GLN A 74 -14.68 -7.34 2.30
N ILE A 75 -14.84 -6.66 1.16
CA ILE A 75 -16.09 -6.62 0.40
C ILE A 75 -16.38 -7.99 -0.22
N GLU A 76 -15.39 -8.63 -0.84
CA GLU A 76 -15.53 -9.97 -1.41
C GLU A 76 -15.87 -11.02 -0.33
N ARG A 77 -15.23 -10.94 0.83
CA ARG A 77 -15.50 -11.85 1.95
C ARG A 77 -16.90 -11.66 2.53
N GLY A 78 -17.41 -10.42 2.57
CA GLY A 78 -18.78 -10.12 2.97
C GLY A 78 -19.82 -10.66 1.98
N LYS A 79 -19.57 -10.49 0.68
CA LYS A 79 -20.42 -10.98 -0.42
C LYS A 79 -20.49 -12.51 -0.44
N ALA A 80 -19.37 -13.20 -0.25
CA ALA A 80 -19.32 -14.66 -0.13
C ALA A 80 -20.16 -15.16 1.05
N LYS A 81 -20.03 -14.54 2.22
CA LYS A 81 -20.79 -14.91 3.42
C LYS A 81 -22.29 -14.63 3.27
N ALA A 82 -22.68 -13.55 2.59
CA ALA A 82 -24.08 -13.22 2.31
C ALA A 82 -24.75 -14.26 1.40
N ILE A 83 -24.04 -14.74 0.37
CA ILE A 83 -24.52 -15.80 -0.53
C ILE A 83 -24.68 -17.13 0.22
N GLU A 84 -23.74 -17.46 1.11
CA GLU A 84 -23.82 -18.68 1.94
C GLU A 84 -25.06 -18.67 2.84
N ILE A 85 -25.34 -17.56 3.51
CA ILE A 85 -26.54 -17.38 4.34
C ILE A 85 -27.81 -17.48 3.49
N LEU A 86 -27.81 -16.90 2.28
CA LEU A 86 -28.95 -16.95 1.36
C LEU A 86 -29.26 -18.39 0.91
N ASN A 87 -28.23 -19.18 0.59
CA ASN A 87 -28.37 -20.58 0.23
C ASN A 87 -28.93 -21.42 1.39
N GLU A 88 -28.48 -21.16 2.62
CA GLU A 88 -28.93 -21.89 3.80
C GLU A 88 -30.44 -21.65 4.07
N ARG A 89 -30.91 -20.40 3.97
CA ARG A 89 -32.33 -20.06 4.16
C ARG A 89 -33.22 -20.64 3.07
N TYR A 90 -32.73 -20.68 1.83
CA TYR A 90 -33.44 -21.32 0.72
C TYR A 90 -33.57 -22.83 0.94
N ALA A 91 -32.49 -23.49 1.38
CA ALA A 91 -32.51 -24.93 1.70
C ALA A 91 -33.45 -25.25 2.87
N LYS A 92 -33.58 -24.34 3.85
CA LYS A 92 -34.55 -24.43 4.94
C LYS A 92 -35.99 -24.16 4.51
N GLY A 93 -36.21 -23.64 3.29
CA GLY A 93 -37.54 -23.26 2.79
C GLY A 93 -38.09 -21.98 3.42
N GLU A 94 -37.27 -21.19 4.10
CA GLU A 94 -37.67 -19.93 4.74
C GLU A 94 -37.91 -18.79 3.73
N ILE A 95 -37.39 -18.95 2.51
CA ILE A 95 -37.51 -17.98 1.41
C ILE A 95 -37.94 -18.68 0.13
N THR A 96 -38.76 -17.98 -0.65
CA THR A 96 -39.27 -18.47 -1.94
C THR A 96 -38.18 -18.43 -3.01
N ARG A 97 -38.39 -19.15 -4.11
CA ARG A 97 -37.45 -19.16 -5.24
C ARG A 97 -37.32 -17.77 -5.88
N GLU A 98 -38.42 -17.04 -5.95
CA GLU A 98 -38.50 -15.68 -6.49
C GLU A 98 -37.68 -14.70 -5.65
N ASP A 99 -37.72 -14.84 -4.32
CA ASP A 99 -36.94 -14.00 -3.40
C ASP A 99 -35.45 -14.34 -3.42
N TYR A 100 -35.13 -15.64 -3.50
CA TYR A 100 -33.75 -16.10 -3.65
C TYR A 100 -33.07 -15.52 -4.91
N ILE A 101 -33.77 -15.55 -6.05
CA ILE A 101 -33.21 -15.06 -7.32
C ILE A 101 -32.98 -13.54 -7.27
N ARG A 102 -33.96 -12.76 -6.77
CA ARG A 102 -33.83 -11.31 -6.64
C ARG A 102 -32.66 -10.91 -5.75
N MET A 103 -32.54 -11.52 -4.57
CA MET A 103 -31.46 -11.20 -3.64
C MET A 103 -30.08 -11.62 -4.17
N LYS A 104 -30.02 -12.72 -4.91
CA LYS A 104 -28.77 -13.19 -5.53
C LYS A 104 -28.29 -12.26 -6.64
N GLU A 105 -29.19 -11.76 -7.48
CA GLU A 105 -28.85 -10.78 -8.52
C GLU A 105 -28.38 -9.45 -7.91
N ASP A 106 -29.06 -8.96 -6.87
CA ASP A 106 -28.66 -7.74 -6.14
C ASP A 106 -27.28 -7.90 -5.49
N LEU A 107 -27.00 -9.07 -4.91
CA LEU A 107 -25.68 -9.36 -4.35
C LEU A 107 -24.60 -9.49 -5.42
N GLN A 108 -24.93 -9.88 -6.65
CA GLN A 108 -23.96 -10.07 -7.75
C GLN A 108 -23.62 -8.78 -8.50
N ARG A 109 -24.53 -7.79 -8.50
CA ARG A 109 -24.29 -6.42 -8.97
C ARG A 109 -23.10 -5.74 -8.26
#